data_AF-A0A527ZQH1-F1
#
_entry.id   AF-A0A527ZQH1-F1
#
_cell.length_a   1.000
_cell.length_b   1.000
_cell.length_c   1.000
_cell.angle_alpha   90.00
_cell.angle_beta   90.00
_cell.angle_gamma   90.00
#
_symmetry.space_group_name_H-M   'P 1'
#
loop_
_entity.id
_entity.type
_entity.pdbx_description
1 polymer ?
#
loop_
_entity_poly.entity_id
_entity_poly.type
_entity_poly.pdbx_seq_one_letter_code
_entity_poly.pdbx_strand_id
1 'polypeptide(L)'
;GLGLDWTVPLTTAKELQRGGAVQGNLDPLRLVAGGKALSDGVDAILKALGDGPLIFNLGHGITPETPIAHVEAMVKLVRAHR
;
A
#
# COMPACT_ATOMS: atom_id res chain seq x y z
N GLY A 1 13.75 -6.27 -5.91
CA GLY A 1 12.86 -5.35 -5.17
C GLY A 1 12.81 -5.79 -3.72
N LEU A 2 12.64 -4.84 -2.80
CA LEU A 2 12.55 -5.09 -1.35
C LEU A 2 11.09 -5.07 -0.92
N GLY A 3 10.59 -6.16 -0.32
CA GLY A 3 9.26 -6.20 0.30
C GLY A 3 9.26 -5.55 1.67
N LEU A 4 8.26 -4.72 1.96
CA LEU A 4 8.10 -4.00 3.22
C LEU A 4 6.78 -4.35 3.87
N ASP A 5 6.79 -4.67 5.16
CA ASP A 5 5.58 -4.78 5.97
C ASP A 5 5.07 -3.39 6.39
N TRP A 6 3.84 -3.35 6.91
CA TRP A 6 3.13 -2.10 7.22
C TRP A 6 3.67 -1.36 8.44
N THR A 7 4.53 -1.99 9.25
CA THR A 7 5.16 -1.37 10.41
C THR A 7 6.36 -0.50 10.03
N VAL A 8 6.89 -0.68 8.81
CA VAL A 8 7.97 0.16 8.28
C VAL A 8 7.44 1.57 8.02
N PRO A 9 8.04 2.61 8.65
CA PRO A 9 7.67 3.99 8.38
C PRO A 9 7.88 4.36 6.91
N LEU A 10 6.97 5.14 6.34
CA LEU A 10 7.08 5.60 4.94
C LEU A 10 8.34 6.42 4.66
N THR A 11 8.86 7.12 5.67
CA THR A 11 10.15 7.84 5.58
C THR A 11 11.31 6.86 5.37
N THR A 12 11.37 5.78 6.14
CA THR A 12 12.35 4.70 5.98
C THR A 12 12.17 4.02 4.62
N ALA A 13 10.94 3.72 4.23
CA ALA A 13 10.64 3.13 2.92
C ALA A 13 11.14 4.02 1.77
N LYS A 14 11.02 5.35 1.89
CA LYS A 14 11.50 6.31 0.89
C LYS A 14 13.03 6.30 0.77
N GLU A 15 13.73 6.21 1.90
CA GLU A 15 15.19 6.09 1.89
C GLU A 15 15.65 4.76 1.26
N LEU A 16 14.98 3.66 1.57
CA LEU A 16 15.25 2.35 0.96
C LEU A 16 14.98 2.35 -0.55
N GLN A 17 13.95 3.08 -1.01
CA GLN A 17 13.59 3.20 -2.42
C GLN A 17 14.71 3.86 -3.26
N ARG A 18 15.64 4.61 -2.64
CA ARG A 18 16.83 5.14 -3.33
C ARG A 18 17.77 4.02 -3.80
N GLY A 19 17.75 2.86 -3.15
CA GLY A 19 18.54 1.68 -3.51
C GLY A 19 17.87 0.76 -4.53
N GLY A 20 16.61 1.02 -4.90
CA GLY A 20 15.87 0.22 -5.88
C GLY A 20 14.38 0.09 -5.58
N ALA A 21 13.69 -0.75 -6.34
CA ALA A 21 12.24 -0.93 -6.21
C ALA A 21 11.83 -1.46 -4.83
N VAL A 22 10.83 -0.83 -4.22
CA VAL A 22 10.18 -1.31 -2.99
C VAL A 22 8.78 -1.85 -3.31
N GLN A 23 8.32 -2.84 -2.55
CA GLN A 23 7.00 -3.44 -2.66
C GLN A 23 6.29 -3.39 -1.30
N GLY A 24 4.99 -3.06 -1.29
CA GLY A 24 4.20 -2.94 -0.07
C GLY A 24 3.48 -1.58 0.00
N ASN A 25 3.11 -1.10 1.19
CA ASN A 25 3.11 -1.82 2.47
C ASN A 25 1.79 -1.61 3.23
N LEU A 26 0.66 -1.58 2.50
CA LEU A 26 -0.64 -1.31 3.10
C LEU A 26 -0.96 -2.35 4.19
N ASP A 27 -1.34 -1.86 5.38
CA ASP A 27 -1.82 -2.70 6.47
C ASP A 27 -3.08 -3.49 6.02
N PRO A 28 -3.06 -4.83 6.06
CA PRO A 28 -4.22 -5.65 5.69
C PRO A 28 -5.50 -5.27 6.44
N LEU A 29 -5.41 -4.78 7.68
CA LEU A 29 -6.59 -4.36 8.45
C LEU A 29 -7.26 -3.11 7.87
N ARG A 30 -6.52 -2.26 7.16
CA ARG A 30 -7.12 -1.13 6.42
C ARG A 30 -7.92 -1.63 5.21
N LEU A 31 -7.47 -2.71 4.58
CA LEU A 31 -8.20 -3.37 3.50
C LEU A 31 -9.48 -4.03 4.03
N VAL A 32 -9.41 -4.72 5.17
CA VAL A 32 -10.58 -5.28 5.85
C VAL A 32 -11.57 -4.17 6.21
N ALA A 33 -11.10 -3.07 6.81
CA ALA A 33 -11.95 -1.95 7.21
C ALA A 33 -12.59 -1.21 6.03
N GLY A 34 -11.89 -1.10 4.89
CA GLY A 34 -12.39 -0.40 3.71
C GLY A 34 -12.56 1.10 3.90
N GLY A 35 -13.43 1.71 3.09
CA GLY A 35 -13.86 3.11 3.21
C GLY A 35 -12.71 4.11 3.37
N LYS A 36 -12.80 4.95 4.41
CA LYS A 36 -11.80 5.99 4.71
C LYS A 36 -10.45 5.41 5.13
N ALA A 37 -10.43 4.33 5.91
CA ALA A 37 -9.18 3.72 6.37
C ALA A 37 -8.34 3.18 5.20
N LEU A 38 -9.01 2.58 4.21
CA LEU A 38 -8.40 2.10 2.98
C LEU A 38 -7.90 3.26 2.11
N SER A 39 -8.76 4.24 1.81
CA SER A 39 -8.39 5.38 0.96
C SER A 39 -7.25 6.21 1.54
N ASP A 40 -7.28 6.52 2.84
CA ASP A 40 -6.18 7.24 3.50
C ASP A 40 -4.87 6.46 3.47
N GLY A 41 -4.93 5.14 3.64
CA GLY A 41 -3.74 4.28 3.59
C GLY A 41 -3.11 4.22 2.19
N VAL A 42 -3.95 4.05 1.16
CA VAL A 42 -3.52 4.04 -0.24
C VAL A 42 -2.92 5.40 -0.61
N ASP A 43 -3.60 6.51 -0.28
CA ASP A 43 -3.13 7.87 -0.58
C ASP A 43 -1.79 8.18 0.11
N ALA A 44 -1.65 7.83 1.39
CA ALA A 44 -0.41 8.05 2.12
C ALA A 44 0.80 7.33 1.48
N ILE A 45 0.63 6.06 1.09
CA ILE A 45 1.68 5.27 0.44
C ILE A 45 2.03 5.87 -0.93
N LEU A 46 1.03 6.17 -1.75
CA LEU A 46 1.24 6.69 -3.10
C LEU A 46 1.86 8.09 -3.07
N LYS A 47 1.41 8.97 -2.18
CA LYS A 47 2.03 10.28 -1.98
C LYS A 47 3.49 10.19 -1.54
N ALA A 48 3.84 9.20 -0.71
CA ALA A 48 5.21 9.06 -0.23
C ALA A 48 6.12 8.39 -1.27
N LEU A 49 5.67 7.33 -1.92
CA LEU A 49 6.50 6.39 -2.67
C LEU A 49 6.19 6.36 -4.18
N GLY A 50 5.07 6.94 -4.63
CA GLY A 50 4.53 6.81 -5.98
C GLY A 50 5.41 7.41 -7.09
N ASP A 51 6.16 8.47 -6.80
CA ASP A 51 7.10 9.08 -7.75
C ASP A 51 8.39 8.26 -7.96
N GLY A 52 8.57 7.17 -7.20
CA GLY A 52 9.74 6.29 -7.30
C GLY A 52 9.37 4.89 -7.79
N PRO A 53 10.36 3.97 -7.86
CA PRO A 53 10.10 2.59 -8.22
C PRO A 53 9.30 1.89 -7.10
N LEU A 54 7.97 1.90 -7.22
CA LEU A 54 7.03 1.33 -6.28
C LEU A 54 6.21 0.21 -6.94
N ILE A 55 6.15 -0.95 -6.28
CA ILE A 55 5.14 -1.97 -6.55
C ILE A 55 4.14 -1.92 -5.38
N PHE A 56 3.02 -1.23 -5.57
CA PHE A 56 2.00 -1.15 -4.52
C PHE A 56 1.51 -2.57 -4.17
N ASN A 57 1.54 -2.89 -2.88
CA ASN A 57 1.04 -4.17 -2.37
C ASN A 57 0.61 -4.01 -0.90
N LEU A 58 0.00 -5.05 -0.35
CA LEU A 58 -0.15 -5.19 1.09
C LEU A 58 1.21 -5.47 1.75
N GLY A 59 1.32 -5.13 3.04
CA GLY A 59 2.47 -5.52 3.87
C GLY A 59 2.44 -6.99 4.30
N HIS A 60 1.30 -7.68 4.10
CA HIS A 60 1.12 -9.11 4.36
C HIS A 60 -0.02 -9.67 3.49
N GLY A 61 -0.30 -10.97 3.59
CA GLY A 61 -1.39 -11.60 2.85
C GLY A 61 -2.77 -10.99 3.17
N ILE A 62 -3.68 -11.08 2.19
CA ILE A 62 -5.12 -10.83 2.39
C ILE A 62 -5.63 -11.81 3.44
N THR A 63 -6.46 -11.34 4.37
CA THR A 63 -7.12 -12.21 5.36
C THR A 63 -8.52 -12.63 4.89
N PRO A 64 -9.04 -13.79 5.33
CA PRO A 64 -10.36 -14.29 4.90
C PRO A 64 -11.54 -13.34 5.16
N GLU A 65 -11.40 -12.45 6.14
CA GLU A 65 -12.41 -11.46 6.52
C GLU A 65 -12.50 -10.29 5.52
N THR A 66 -11.56 -10.20 4.59
CA THR A 66 -11.49 -9.10 3.61
C THR A 66 -12.64 -9.20 2.60
N PRO A 67 -13.55 -8.21 2.55
CA PRO A 67 -14.59 -8.17 1.52
C PRO A 67 -13.96 -7.95 0.13
N ILE A 68 -14.41 -8.72 -0.87
CA ILE A 68 -13.93 -8.60 -2.27
C ILE A 68 -14.09 -7.16 -2.77
N ALA A 69 -15.20 -6.50 -2.45
CA ALA A 69 -15.46 -5.10 -2.82
C ALA A 69 -14.38 -4.14 -2.30
N HIS A 70 -13.72 -4.44 -1.18
CA HIS A 70 -12.61 -3.61 -0.66
C HIS A 70 -11.33 -3.83 -1.47
N VAL A 71 -11.08 -5.05 -1.95
CA VAL A 71 -9.97 -5.34 -2.89
C VAL A 71 -10.17 -4.57 -4.20
N GLU A 72 -11.39 -4.60 -4.75
CA GLU A 72 -11.74 -3.85 -5.97
C GLU A 72 -11.58 -2.34 -5.77
N ALA A 73 -12.03 -1.81 -4.63
CA ALA A 73 -11.86 -0.41 -4.25
C ALA A 73 -10.37 -0.03 -4.15
N MET A 74 -9.55 -0.86 -3.51
CA MET A 74 -8.09 -0.64 -3.42
C MET A 74 -7.46 -0.57 -4.81
N VAL A 75 -7.76 -1.53 -5.68
CA VAL A 75 -7.22 -1.57 -7.06
C VAL A 75 -7.65 -0.32 -7.84
N LYS A 76 -8.90 0.13 -7.68
CA LYS A 76 -9.40 1.36 -8.32
C LYS A 76 -8.66 2.60 -7.81
N LEU A 77 -8.43 2.71 -6.50
CA LEU A 77 -7.70 3.84 -5.89
C LEU A 77 -6.25 3.89 -6.41
N VAL A 78 -5.54 2.76 -6.40
CA VAL A 78 -4.16 2.66 -6.88
C VAL A 78 -4.05 3.04 -8.37
N ARG A 79 -4.97 2.55 -9.21
CA ARG A 79 -4.96 2.84 -10.66
C ARG A 79 -5.40 4.26 -11.03
N ALA A 80 -6.15 4.93 -10.15
CA ALA A 80 -6.57 6.30 -10.34
C ALA A 80 -5.42 7.30 -10.08
N HIS A 81 -4.42 6.90 -9.29
CA HIS A 81 -3.20 7.66 -9.09
C HIS A 81 -2.33 7.53 -10.34
N ARG A 82 -2.12 8.64 -11.04
CA ARG A 82 -1.29 8.75 -12.25
C ARG A 82 -0.28 9.86 -12.07
#